data_AF-A0A7W9Z785-F1
#
_entry.id   AF-A0A7W9Z785-F1
#
_cell.length_a   1.000
_cell.length_b   1.000
_cell.length_c   1.000
_cell.angle_alpha   90.00
_cell.angle_beta   90.00
_cell.angle_gamma   90.00
#
_symmetry.space_group_name_H-M   'P 1'
#
loop_
_entity.id
_entity.type
_entity.pdbx_description
1 polymer ?
#
loop_
_entity_poly.entity_id
_entity_poly.type
_entity_poly.pdbx_seq_one_letter_code
_entity_poly.pdbx_strand_id
1 'polypeptide(L)' 'MPKVESPERDPNAELRGFEPLRVTLALGALLLGLILGMH' A
#
# COMPACT_ATOMS: atom_id res chain seq x y z
N MET A 1 -38.58 3.61 13.33
CA MET A 1 -37.87 3.63 12.03
C MET A 1 -36.47 3.07 12.26
N PRO A 2 -36.09 1.94 11.63
CA PRO A 2 -34.72 1.46 11.72
C PRO A 2 -33.83 2.39 10.90
N LYS A 3 -32.76 2.89 11.51
CA LYS A 3 -31.77 3.74 10.86
C LYS A 3 -30.93 2.83 9.97
N VAL A 4 -31.09 2.94 8.66
CA VAL A 4 -30.24 2.26 7.68
C VAL A 4 -28.84 2.85 7.85
N GLU A 5 -27.96 2.12 8.53
CA GLU A 5 -26.55 2.46 8.65
C GLU A 5 -25.93 2.32 7.26
N SER A 6 -25.83 3.44 6.55
CA SER A 6 -25.00 3.56 5.35
C SER A 6 -23.62 2.99 5.67
N PRO A 7 -23.00 2.19 4.78
CA PRO A 7 -21.66 1.69 5.02
C PRO A 7 -20.74 2.91 5.05
N GLU A 8 -20.36 3.32 6.25
CA GLU A 8 -19.43 4.41 6.47
C GLU A 8 -18.13 3.99 5.81
N ARG A 9 -17.86 4.57 4.62
CA ARG A 9 -16.72 4.22 3.78
C ARG A 9 -15.46 4.53 4.55
N ASP A 10 -14.92 3.53 5.25
CA ASP A 10 -13.70 3.64 6.05
C ASP A 10 -12.56 4.11 5.14
N PRO A 11 -12.09 5.37 5.27
CA PRO A 11 -11.08 5.92 4.37
C PRO A 11 -9.73 5.23 4.49
N ASN A 12 -9.52 4.46 5.57
CA ASN A 12 -8.32 3.67 5.79
C ASN A 12 -8.49 2.20 5.36
N ALA A 13 -9.64 1.80 4.81
CA ALA A 13 -9.85 0.45 4.29
C ALA A 13 -8.81 0.07 3.20
N GLU A 14 -8.38 1.04 2.40
CA GLU A 14 -7.38 0.85 1.34
C GLU A 14 -5.96 0.61 1.91
N LEU A 15 -5.69 1.09 3.13
CA LEU A 15 -4.40 0.98 3.80
C LEU A 15 -4.29 -0.26 4.70
N ARG A 16 -5.38 -0.96 4.98
CA ARG A 16 -5.38 -2.16 5.87
C ARG A 16 -4.58 -3.34 5.31
N GLY A 17 -4.39 -3.41 3.99
CA GLY A 17 -3.54 -4.40 3.34
C GLY A 17 -2.13 -3.90 3.03
N PHE A 18 -1.80 -2.67 3.41
CA PHE A 18 -0.51 -2.06 3.10
C PHE A 18 0.55 -2.60 4.07
N GLU A 19 1.49 -3.37 3.55
CA GLU A 19 2.66 -3.85 4.27
C GLU A 19 3.86 -2.94 3.96
N PRO A 20 4.03 -1.79 4.66
CA PRO A 20 4.96 -0.72 4.30
C PRO A 20 6.41 -1.21 4.16
N LEU A 21 6.81 -2.17 4.99
CA LEU A 21 8.15 -2.75 4.96
C LEU A 21 8.43 -3.48 3.64
N ARG A 22 7.51 -4.33 3.18
CA ARG A 22 7.66 -5.06 1.91
C ARG A 22 7.66 -4.12 0.72
N VAL A 23 6.80 -3.10 0.75
CA VAL A 23 6.73 -2.10 -0.32
C VAL A 23 8.05 -1.34 -0.42
N THR A 24 8.58 -0.88 0.72
CA THR A 24 9.85 -0.16 0.77
C THR A 24 11.01 -1.05 0.30
N LEU A 25 11.03 -2.32 0.74
CA LEU A 25 12.04 -3.28 0.33
C LEU A 25 11.99 -3.58 -1.17
N ALA A 26 10.80 -3.78 -1.73
CA ALA A 26 10.60 -4.03 -3.16
C ALA A 26 11.04 -2.84 -4.01
N LEU A 27 10.67 -1.61 -3.60
CA LEU A 27 11.10 -0.38 -4.28
C LEU A 27 12.62 -0.19 -4.19
N GLY A 28 13.21 -0.42 -3.02
CA GLY A 28 14.66 -0.33 -2.82
C GLY A 28 15.43 -1.34 -3.67
N ALA A 29 14.98 -2.60 -3.72
CA ALA A 29 15.58 -3.63 -4.55
C ALA A 29 15.47 -3.32 -6.05
N LEU A 30 14.31 -2.82 -6.49
CA LEU A 30 14.11 -2.40 -7.88
C LEU A 30 15.08 -1.28 -8.26
N LEU A 31 15.17 -0.22 -7.45
CA LEU A 31 16.08 0.89 -7.69
C LEU A 31 17.55 0.44 -7.70
N LEU A 32 17.94 -0.41 -6.75
CA LEU A 32 19.30 -0.94 -6.68
C LEU A 32 19.64 -1.75 -7.94
N GLY A 33 18.73 -2.60 -8.41
CA GLY A 33 18.90 -3.36 -9.64
C GLY A 33 19.03 -2.48 -10.89
N LEU A 34 18.26 -1.39 -10.97
CA LEU A 34 18.37 -0.42 -12.06
C LEU A 34 19.72 0.30 -12.05
N ILE A 35 20.19 0.74 -10.87
CA ILE A 35 21.49 1.41 -10.75
C ILE A 35 22.61 0.46 -11.17
N LEU A 36 22.59 -0.78 -10.68
CA LEU A 36 23.59 -1.81 -11.02
C LEU A 36 23.55 -2.21 -12.49
N GLY A 37 22.36 -2.27 -13.11
CA GLY A 37 22.21 -2.65 -14.52
C GLY A 37 22.58 -1.53 -15.52
N MET A 38 22.73 -0.30 -15.05
CA MET A 38 23.18 0.84 -15.86
C MET A 38 24.69 1.12 -15.75
N HIS A 39 25.42 0.40 -14.89
CA HIS A 39 26.88 0.40 -14.82
C HIS A 39 27.46 -0.80 -15.58
#